data_AF-A0A895YJA3-F1
#
_entry.id   AF-A0A895YJA3-F1
#
_cell.length_a   1.000
_cell.length_b   1.000
_cell.length_c   1.000
_cell.angle_alpha   90.00
_cell.angle_beta   90.00
_cell.angle_gamma   90.00
#
_symmetry.space_group_name_H-M   'P 1'
#
loop_
_entity.id
_entity.type
_entity.pdbx_description
1 polymer ?
#
loop_
_entity_poly.entity_id
_entity_poly.type
_entity_poly.pdbx_seq_one_letter_code
_entity_poly.pdbx_strand_id
1 'polypeptide(L)'
;MRRKLAAAALAAGLFAVAGCGDDDDGGSASTEEVCAQIDEAVEPLTDDFNEAVGAAGTAAATEDEAALAEAMIQLDQVVDEVTTALRDGAADAEDEDFSEALEEYAAEIEDLVATVVAGEVPDLARQEEAAQRVGEHCNT
;
A
#
# COMPACT_ATOMS: atom_id res chain seq x y z
N MET A 1 -19.47 14.56 -9.15
CA MET A 1 -19.29 13.21 -9.75
C MET A 1 -17.83 12.85 -10.04
N ARG A 2 -16.92 13.79 -10.39
CA ARG A 2 -15.50 13.44 -10.68
C ARG A 2 -14.73 12.83 -9.51
N ARG A 3 -15.07 13.21 -8.26
CA ARG A 3 -14.49 12.67 -7.03
C ARG A 3 -14.79 11.19 -6.76
N LYS A 4 -15.78 10.60 -7.43
CA LYS A 4 -16.34 9.28 -7.06
C LYS A 4 -15.60 8.07 -7.67
N LEU A 5 -14.60 8.29 -8.52
CA LEU A 5 -13.88 7.21 -9.24
C LEU A 5 -12.48 6.91 -8.69
N ALA A 6 -11.91 7.79 -7.84
CA ALA A 6 -10.54 7.67 -7.39
C ALA A 6 -10.34 6.56 -6.33
N ALA A 7 -11.29 6.37 -5.41
CA ALA A 7 -11.17 5.40 -4.32
C ALA A 7 -11.15 3.93 -4.78
N ALA A 8 -11.92 3.58 -5.82
CA ALA A 8 -11.98 2.21 -6.32
C ALA A 8 -10.71 1.77 -7.06
N ALA A 9 -9.89 2.72 -7.52
CA ALA A 9 -8.69 2.42 -8.29
C ALA A 9 -7.48 2.08 -7.39
N LEU A 10 -7.47 2.59 -6.16
CA LEU A 10 -6.46 2.27 -5.14
C LEU A 10 -6.44 0.78 -4.74
N ALA A 11 -7.59 0.11 -4.73
CA ALA A 11 -7.70 -1.27 -4.24
C ALA A 11 -7.04 -2.34 -5.11
N ALA A 12 -6.78 -2.06 -6.38
CA ALA A 12 -6.15 -3.03 -7.27
C ALA A 12 -4.61 -3.01 -7.19
N GLY A 13 -4.01 -1.91 -6.75
CA GLY A 13 -2.56 -1.70 -6.84
C GLY A 13 -1.76 -2.18 -5.63
N LEU A 14 -2.33 -2.15 -4.43
CA LEU A 14 -1.55 -2.23 -3.19
C LEU A 14 -1.02 -3.63 -2.83
N PHE A 15 -1.66 -4.71 -3.28
CA PHE A 15 -1.45 -6.06 -2.72
C PHE A 15 -0.95 -7.11 -3.72
N ALA A 16 -0.49 -6.72 -4.91
CA ALA A 16 -0.04 -7.67 -5.94
C ALA A 16 1.37 -8.27 -5.68
N VAL A 17 2.05 -7.89 -4.60
CA VAL A 17 3.47 -8.21 -4.35
C VAL A 17 3.67 -9.43 -3.42
N ALA A 18 2.61 -9.97 -2.85
CA ALA A 18 2.63 -11.10 -1.90
C ALA A 18 2.94 -12.44 -2.59
N GLY A 19 4.21 -12.83 -2.64
CA GLY A 19 4.64 -14.11 -3.20
C GLY A 19 6.12 -14.42 -2.96
N CYS A 20 6.59 -14.40 -1.72
CA CYS A 20 7.99 -14.68 -1.38
C CYS A 20 8.19 -16.13 -0.91
N GLY A 21 9.21 -16.80 -1.47
CA GLY A 21 9.70 -18.14 -1.07
C GLY A 21 10.82 -18.07 -0.04
N ASP A 22 11.09 -19.21 0.61
CA ASP A 22 11.84 -19.37 1.86
C ASP A 22 13.26 -19.94 1.60
N ASP A 23 14.33 -19.20 1.94
CA ASP A 23 15.67 -19.76 2.15
C ASP A 23 16.45 -18.95 3.25
N ASP A 24 16.87 -19.67 4.29
CA ASP A 24 17.31 -19.19 5.61
C ASP A 24 18.85 -19.13 5.70
N ASP A 25 19.44 -17.94 5.92
CA ASP A 25 20.84 -17.80 6.37
C ASP A 25 21.07 -16.45 7.10
N GLY A 26 21.18 -16.51 8.43
CA GLY A 26 21.14 -15.32 9.31
C GLY A 26 22.34 -14.37 9.29
N GLY A 27 22.00 -13.07 9.22
CA GLY A 27 22.86 -11.91 9.46
C GLY A 27 22.23 -10.71 8.75
N SER A 28 21.64 -9.76 9.51
CA SER A 28 20.65 -8.81 8.97
C SER A 28 19.45 -9.54 8.33
N ALA A 29 18.30 -8.90 8.15
CA ALA A 29 17.21 -9.58 7.45
C ALA A 29 17.57 -9.63 5.95
N SER A 30 17.66 -10.83 5.38
CA SER A 30 17.80 -10.98 3.93
C SER A 30 16.64 -10.28 3.21
N THR A 31 16.79 -9.97 1.92
CA THR A 31 15.70 -9.42 1.11
C THR A 31 14.42 -10.25 1.27
N GLU A 32 14.54 -11.58 1.29
CA GLU A 32 13.43 -12.51 1.50
C GLU A 32 12.83 -12.40 2.92
N GLU A 33 13.64 -12.29 3.97
CA GLU A 33 13.15 -12.08 5.35
C GLU A 33 12.43 -10.74 5.52
N VAL A 34 12.89 -9.69 4.85
CA VAL A 34 12.21 -8.38 4.86
C VAL A 34 10.90 -8.46 4.06
N CYS A 35 10.90 -9.08 2.88
CA CYS A 35 9.67 -9.28 2.10
C CYS A 35 8.64 -10.12 2.88
N ALA A 36 9.05 -11.17 3.58
CA ALA A 36 8.18 -11.99 4.41
C ALA A 36 7.61 -11.22 5.61
N GLN A 37 8.42 -10.37 6.26
CA GLN A 37 7.95 -9.51 7.35
C GLN A 37 6.91 -8.48 6.88
N ILE A 38 7.17 -7.84 5.73
CA ILE A 38 6.22 -6.91 5.13
C ILE A 38 4.93 -7.65 4.78
N ASP A 39 5.00 -8.85 4.20
CA ASP A 39 3.83 -9.65 3.87
C ASP A 39 3.02 -10.03 5.12
N GLU A 40 3.66 -10.50 6.18
CA GLU A 40 2.99 -10.82 7.45
C GLU A 40 2.30 -9.60 8.08
N ALA A 41 2.91 -8.42 7.95
CA ALA A 41 2.34 -7.16 8.45
C ALA A 41 1.17 -6.66 7.59
N VAL A 42 1.25 -6.84 6.27
CA VAL A 42 0.31 -6.25 5.28
C VAL A 42 -0.85 -7.18 4.93
N GLU A 43 -0.66 -8.51 4.96
CA GLU A 43 -1.71 -9.51 4.71
C GLU A 43 -2.99 -9.24 5.52
N PRO A 44 -2.95 -9.07 6.86
CA PRO A 44 -4.17 -8.83 7.65
C PRO A 44 -4.85 -7.50 7.31
N LEU A 45 -4.11 -6.53 6.79
CA LEU A 45 -4.62 -5.21 6.41
C LEU A 45 -5.37 -5.20 5.08
N THR A 46 -5.24 -6.27 4.28
CA THR A 46 -5.89 -6.38 2.97
C THR A 46 -7.42 -6.37 3.09
N ASP A 47 -7.96 -7.08 4.08
CA ASP A 47 -9.40 -7.13 4.31
C ASP A 47 -9.93 -5.78 4.80
N ASP A 48 -9.23 -5.14 5.74
CA ASP A 48 -9.58 -3.82 6.27
C ASP A 48 -9.51 -2.74 5.18
N PHE A 49 -8.50 -2.80 4.31
CA PHE A 49 -8.37 -1.93 3.15
C PHE A 49 -9.57 -2.08 2.20
N ASN A 50 -9.92 -3.32 1.84
CA ASN A 50 -11.04 -3.60 0.94
C ASN A 50 -12.38 -3.19 1.54
N GLU A 51 -12.57 -3.36 2.85
CA GLU A 51 -13.73 -2.87 3.58
C GLU A 51 -13.82 -1.35 3.52
N ALA A 52 -12.74 -0.64 3.82
CA ALA A 52 -12.68 0.82 3.79
C ALA A 52 -12.98 1.39 2.39
N VAL A 53 -12.39 0.81 1.33
CA VAL A 53 -12.69 1.21 -0.06
C VAL A 53 -14.14 0.90 -0.44
N GLY A 54 -14.66 -0.26 -0.05
CA GLY A 54 -16.06 -0.64 -0.29
C GLY A 54 -17.05 0.30 0.40
N ALA A 55 -16.76 0.69 1.64
CA ALA A 55 -17.54 1.66 2.40
C ALA A 55 -17.47 3.05 1.75
N ALA A 56 -16.28 3.51 1.36
CA ALA A 56 -16.09 4.79 0.68
C ALA A 56 -16.85 4.84 -0.66
N GLY A 57 -16.79 3.78 -1.46
CA GLY A 57 -17.53 3.65 -2.71
C GLY A 57 -19.05 3.70 -2.51
N THR A 58 -19.55 2.98 -1.50
CA THR A 58 -20.98 2.97 -1.15
C THR A 58 -21.44 4.35 -0.68
N ALA A 59 -20.71 4.98 0.25
CA ALA A 59 -21.01 6.31 0.76
C ALA A 59 -20.98 7.39 -0.34
N ALA A 60 -20.01 7.30 -1.25
CA ALA A 60 -19.95 8.18 -2.41
C ALA A 60 -21.16 8.00 -3.35
N ALA A 61 -21.65 6.76 -3.53
CA ALA A 61 -22.82 6.47 -4.33
C ALA A 61 -24.13 7.00 -3.70
N THR A 62 -24.25 6.94 -2.37
CA THR A 62 -25.42 7.41 -1.62
C THR A 62 -25.35 8.89 -1.24
N GLU A 63 -24.24 9.58 -1.54
CA GLU A 63 -24.00 10.98 -1.16
C GLU A 63 -24.01 11.20 0.36
N ASP A 64 -23.62 10.16 1.11
CA ASP A 64 -23.48 10.20 2.56
C ASP A 64 -22.08 10.70 2.93
N GLU A 65 -21.96 12.00 3.17
CA GLU A 65 -20.69 12.64 3.50
C GLU A 65 -20.11 12.16 4.84
N ALA A 66 -20.95 11.77 5.80
CA ALA A 66 -20.49 11.29 7.10
C ALA A 66 -19.89 9.89 6.97
N ALA A 67 -20.57 8.97 6.27
CA ALA A 67 -20.05 7.64 6.00
C ALA A 67 -18.79 7.70 5.10
N LEU A 68 -18.73 8.65 4.17
CA LEU A 68 -17.54 8.84 3.34
C LEU A 68 -16.35 9.29 4.19
N ALA A 69 -16.54 10.24 5.10
CA ALA A 69 -15.48 10.69 6.00
C ALA A 69 -14.97 9.56 6.91
N GLU A 70 -15.86 8.72 7.44
CA GLU A 70 -15.50 7.57 8.27
C GLU A 70 -14.69 6.53 7.47
N ALA A 71 -15.13 6.20 6.26
CA ALA A 71 -14.40 5.29 5.39
C ALA A 71 -13.02 5.82 4.98
N MET A 72 -12.89 7.13 4.76
CA MET A 72 -11.58 7.75 4.48
C MET A 72 -10.65 7.75 5.69
N ILE A 73 -11.17 7.88 6.91
CA ILE A 73 -10.37 7.75 8.14
C ILE A 73 -9.85 6.32 8.30
N GLN A 74 -10.68 5.31 8.02
CA GLN A 74 -10.26 3.91 8.03
C GLN A 74 -9.19 3.64 6.96
N LEU A 75 -9.37 4.16 5.75
CA LEU A 75 -8.40 4.04 4.68
C LEU A 75 -7.05 4.68 5.04
N ASP A 76 -7.07 5.87 5.66
CA ASP A 76 -5.87 6.57 6.15
C ASP A 76 -5.11 5.75 7.20
N GLN A 77 -5.83 5.12 8.15
CA GLN A 77 -5.23 4.25 9.16
C GLN A 77 -4.57 3.02 8.53
N VAL A 78 -5.27 2.34 7.62
CA VAL A 78 -4.70 1.16 6.95
C VAL A 78 -3.48 1.54 6.11
N VAL A 79 -3.52 2.68 5.42
CA VAL A 79 -2.37 3.16 4.65
C VAL A 79 -1.20 3.52 5.56
N ASP A 80 -1.41 4.18 6.69
CA ASP A 80 -0.35 4.49 7.66
C ASP A 80 0.33 3.21 8.18
N GLU A 81 -0.44 2.14 8.43
CA GLU A 81 0.10 0.85 8.85
C GLU A 81 0.92 0.18 7.73
N VAL A 82 0.42 0.19 6.49
CA VAL A 82 1.15 -0.36 5.33
C VAL A 82 2.44 0.42 5.06
N THR A 83 2.39 1.75 5.06
CA THR A 83 3.58 2.58 4.76
C THR A 83 4.59 2.53 5.90
N THR A 84 4.14 2.34 7.14
CA THR A 84 5.02 2.04 8.28
C THR A 84 5.73 0.72 8.08
N ALA A 85 5.01 -0.37 7.76
CA ALA A 85 5.62 -1.68 7.51
C ALA A 85 6.67 -1.63 6.39
N LEU A 86 6.38 -0.92 5.30
CA LEU A 86 7.33 -0.71 4.19
C LEU A 86 8.58 0.05 4.63
N ARG A 87 8.43 1.11 5.44
CA ARG A 87 9.57 1.90 5.94
C ARG A 87 10.40 1.17 6.98
N ASP A 88 9.75 0.38 7.84
CA ASP A 88 10.45 -0.48 8.79
C ASP A 88 11.25 -1.54 8.01
N GLY A 89 10.64 -2.16 6.99
CA GLY A 89 11.35 -3.05 6.07
C GLY A 89 12.51 -2.37 5.34
N ALA A 90 12.34 -1.13 4.89
CA ALA A 90 13.40 -0.35 4.25
C ALA A 90 14.57 -0.08 5.21
N ALA A 91 14.29 0.18 6.49
CA ALA A 91 15.30 0.42 7.51
C ALA A 91 16.08 -0.84 7.88
N ASP A 92 15.45 -2.02 7.77
CA ASP A 92 16.04 -3.32 8.07
C ASP A 92 16.71 -3.98 6.85
N ALA A 93 16.40 -3.55 5.63
CA ALA A 93 17.00 -4.04 4.39
C ALA A 93 18.50 -3.73 4.29
N GLU A 94 19.31 -4.75 3.98
CA GLU A 94 20.74 -4.56 3.70
C GLU A 94 21.03 -4.00 2.30
N ASP A 95 20.16 -4.32 1.35
CA ASP A 95 20.27 -3.89 -0.03
C ASP A 95 19.75 -2.45 -0.16
N GLU A 96 20.65 -1.53 -0.52
CA GLU A 96 20.36 -0.09 -0.66
C GLU A 96 19.34 0.16 -1.78
N ASP A 97 19.38 -0.61 -2.88
CA ASP A 97 18.44 -0.46 -3.99
C ASP A 97 17.04 -0.95 -3.57
N PHE A 98 16.97 -2.02 -2.75
CA PHE A 98 15.71 -2.53 -2.20
C PHE A 98 15.12 -1.57 -1.14
N SER A 99 15.96 -1.04 -0.25
CA SER A 99 15.57 -0.03 0.73
C SER A 99 14.98 1.21 0.04
N GLU A 100 15.64 1.73 -0.99
CA GLU A 100 15.13 2.86 -1.79
C GLU A 100 13.80 2.52 -2.49
N ALA A 101 13.65 1.31 -3.03
CA ALA A 101 12.41 0.87 -3.64
C ALA A 101 11.24 0.82 -2.64
N LEU A 102 11.47 0.34 -1.43
CA LEU A 102 10.47 0.30 -0.35
C LEU A 102 10.08 1.72 0.11
N GLU A 103 11.05 2.62 0.29
CA GLU A 103 10.78 4.03 0.64
C GLU A 103 9.96 4.75 -0.44
N GLU A 104 10.32 4.55 -1.71
CA GLU A 104 9.59 5.11 -2.84
C GLU A 104 8.17 4.58 -2.91
N TYR A 105 7.99 3.28 -2.71
CA TYR A 105 6.67 2.68 -2.72
C TYR A 105 5.78 3.20 -1.58
N ALA A 106 6.32 3.33 -0.37
CA ALA A 106 5.62 3.95 0.74
C ALA A 106 5.20 5.40 0.43
N ALA A 107 6.10 6.19 -0.16
CA ALA A 107 5.81 7.57 -0.52
C ALA A 107 4.73 7.70 -1.61
N GLU A 108 4.75 6.84 -2.63
CA GLU A 108 3.74 6.84 -3.68
C GLU A 108 2.36 6.43 -3.14
N ILE A 109 2.27 5.49 -2.19
CA ILE A 109 0.99 5.16 -1.52
C ILE A 109 0.43 6.37 -0.77
N GLU A 110 1.26 7.12 -0.04
CA GLU A 110 0.82 8.32 0.69
C GLU A 110 0.37 9.44 -0.25
N ASP A 111 1.09 9.67 -1.34
CA ASP A 111 0.72 10.67 -2.35
C ASP A 111 -0.62 10.32 -3.02
N LEU A 112 -0.85 9.03 -3.31
CA LEU A 112 -2.13 8.56 -3.84
C LEU A 112 -3.28 8.87 -2.88
N VAL A 113 -3.15 8.54 -1.58
CA VAL A 113 -4.18 8.83 -0.58
C VAL A 113 -4.40 10.33 -0.43
N ALA A 114 -3.33 11.12 -0.33
CA ALA A 114 -3.42 12.58 -0.26
C ALA A 114 -4.15 13.17 -1.48
N THR A 115 -3.87 12.65 -2.68
CA THR A 115 -4.53 13.05 -3.93
C THR A 115 -6.02 12.70 -3.92
N VAL A 116 -6.38 11.50 -3.44
CA VAL A 116 -7.79 11.10 -3.30
C VAL A 116 -8.52 11.95 -2.27
N VAL A 117 -7.91 12.25 -1.13
CA VAL A 117 -8.45 13.14 -0.10
C VAL A 117 -8.65 14.56 -0.64
N ALA A 118 -7.74 15.05 -1.48
CA ALA A 118 -7.89 16.33 -2.19
C ALA A 118 -9.05 16.31 -3.23
N GLY A 119 -9.60 15.13 -3.53
CA GLY A 119 -10.67 14.91 -4.50
C GLY A 119 -10.19 14.93 -5.95
N GLU A 120 -8.91 14.67 -6.14
CA GLU A 120 -8.24 14.58 -7.42
C GLU A 120 -8.18 13.11 -7.88
N VAL A 121 -7.83 12.90 -9.15
CA VAL A 121 -7.66 11.55 -9.69
C VAL A 121 -6.18 11.20 -9.56
N PRO A 122 -5.82 10.18 -8.77
CA PRO A 122 -4.43 9.76 -8.61
C PRO A 122 -3.84 9.24 -9.92
N ASP A 123 -2.54 9.44 -10.09
CA ASP A 123 -1.76 8.77 -11.15
C ASP A 123 -1.28 7.40 -10.63
N LEU A 124 -1.95 6.35 -11.10
CA LEU A 124 -1.61 4.98 -10.69
C LEU A 124 -0.35 4.46 -11.36
N ALA A 125 0.11 5.08 -12.45
CA ALA A 125 1.27 4.57 -13.20
C ALA A 125 2.55 4.61 -12.35
N ARG A 126 2.69 5.63 -11.49
CA ARG A 126 3.85 5.75 -10.59
C ARG A 126 3.80 4.75 -9.44
N GLN A 127 2.62 4.51 -8.89
CA GLN A 127 2.45 3.44 -7.89
C GLN A 127 2.69 2.05 -8.47
N GLU A 128 2.22 1.78 -9.69
CA GLU A 128 2.49 0.51 -10.38
C GLU A 128 3.99 0.32 -10.62
N GLU A 129 4.71 1.38 -11.02
CA GLU A 129 6.17 1.36 -11.21
C GLU A 129 6.90 1.12 -9.88
N ALA A 130 6.53 1.82 -8.80
CA ALA A 130 7.13 1.64 -7.49
C ALA A 130 6.84 0.24 -6.90
N ALA A 131 5.61 -0.25 -7.03
CA ALA A 131 5.24 -1.61 -6.62
C ALA A 131 6.01 -2.66 -7.42
N GLN A 132 6.19 -2.45 -8.74
CA GLN A 132 6.95 -3.34 -9.59
C GLN A 132 8.41 -3.40 -9.15
N ARG A 133 9.04 -2.27 -8.79
CA ARG A 133 10.41 -2.24 -8.28
C ARG A 133 10.56 -3.09 -7.02
N VAL A 134 9.67 -2.92 -6.03
CA VAL A 134 9.67 -3.79 -4.83
C VAL A 134 9.47 -5.26 -5.23
N GLY A 135 8.55 -5.53 -6.16
CA GLY A 135 8.28 -6.87 -6.66
C GLY A 135 9.45 -7.52 -7.40
N GLU A 136 10.32 -6.75 -8.04
CA GLU A 136 11.55 -7.24 -8.69
C GLU A 136 12.57 -7.77 -7.68
N HIS A 137 12.52 -7.30 -6.42
CA HIS A 137 13.35 -7.82 -5.33
C HIS A 137 12.67 -8.98 -4.58
N CYS A 138 11.34 -8.94 -4.38
CA CYS A 138 10.62 -9.99 -3.64
C CYS A 138 10.20 -11.23 -4.48
N ASN A 139 10.36 -11.23 -5.81
CA ASN A 139 10.01 -12.38 -6.68
C ASN A 139 11.24 -13.07 -7.32
N THR A 140 12.46 -12.72 -6.90
CA THR A 140 13.71 -13.34 -7.38
C THR A 140 14.26 -14.33 -6.38
#